data_AF-B7PK60-F1
#
_entry.id   AF-B7PK60-F1
#
_cell.length_a   1.000
_cell.length_b   1.000
_cell.length_c   1.000
_cell.angle_alpha   90.00
_cell.angle_beta   90.00
_cell.angle_gamma   90.00
#
_symmetry.space_group_name_H-M   'P 1'
#
loop_
_entity.id
_entity.type
_entity.pdbx_description
1 polymer ?
#
loop_
_entity_poly.entity_id
_entity_poly.type
_entity_poly.pdbx_seq_one_letter_code
_entity_poly.pdbx_strand_id
1 'polypeptide(L)' 'EVCEAPYASASCGSDAKLGDFFYFHNGTGRCVSEFNCRGPMNYPTEDECSRQCPYGIYASSS' A
#
# COMPACT_ATOMS: atom_id res chain seq x y z
N GLU A 1 0.78 -10.88 -5.70
CA GLU A 1 1.89 -10.25 -6.47
C GLU A 1 2.14 -8.79 -6.09
N VAL A 2 1.25 -7.83 -6.36
CA VAL A 2 1.50 -6.38 -6.08
C VAL A 2 1.73 -6.09 -4.58
N CYS A 3 1.00 -6.76 -3.69
CA CYS A 3 1.08 -6.53 -2.25
C CYS A 3 2.32 -7.15 -1.58
N GLU A 4 2.91 -8.16 -2.20
CA GLU A 4 4.09 -8.85 -1.67
C GLU A 4 5.40 -8.23 -2.17
N ALA A 5 5.31 -7.38 -3.20
CA ALA A 5 6.43 -6.60 -3.69
C ALA A 5 6.90 -5.62 -2.60
N PRO A 6 8.22 -5.37 -2.50
CA PRO A 6 8.73 -4.36 -1.59
C PRO A 6 8.11 -3.00 -1.91
N TYR A 7 7.57 -2.34 -0.88
CA TYR A 7 7.07 -0.99 -1.03
C TYR A 7 8.22 -0.05 -1.37
N ALA A 8 8.23 0.45 -2.59
CA ALA A 8 9.16 1.49 -3.01
C ALA A 8 8.57 2.85 -2.66
N SER A 9 9.25 3.61 -1.81
CA SER A 9 8.91 5.01 -1.59
C SER A 9 9.00 5.77 -2.92
N ALA A 10 7.91 6.42 -3.31
CA ALA A 10 7.87 7.17 -4.56
C ALA A 10 8.75 8.43 -4.46
N SER A 11 9.45 8.75 -5.55
CA SER A 11 10.04 10.09 -5.72
C SER A 11 9.00 10.98 -6.38
N CYS A 12 8.59 12.04 -5.70
CA CYS A 12 7.52 12.90 -6.16
C CYS A 12 8.01 13.90 -7.21
N GLY A 13 7.30 13.99 -8.33
CA GLY A 13 7.46 15.10 -9.27
C GLY A 13 6.96 16.41 -8.67
N SER A 14 7.39 17.54 -9.22
CA SER A 14 7.04 18.89 -8.72
C SER A 14 5.52 19.16 -8.70
N ASP A 15 4.77 18.53 -9.59
CA ASP A 15 3.30 18.66 -9.70
C ASP A 15 2.53 17.50 -9.05
N ALA A 16 3.22 16.64 -8.29
CA ALA A 16 2.59 15.47 -7.70
C ALA A 16 1.60 15.86 -6.60
N LYS A 17 0.43 15.21 -6.61
CA LYS A 17 -0.54 15.35 -5.52
C LYS A 17 -0.03 14.60 -4.29
N LEU A 18 0.40 15.37 -3.29
CA LEU A 18 0.79 14.88 -1.98
C LEU A 18 -0.44 14.64 -1.10
N GLY A 19 -0.32 13.70 -0.16
CA GLY A 19 -1.34 13.43 0.85
C GLY A 19 -1.01 12.18 1.66
N ASP A 20 -1.86 11.89 2.63
CA ASP A 20 -1.81 10.61 3.34
C ASP A 20 -2.41 9.51 2.47
N PHE A 21 -1.62 8.47 2.22
CA PHE A 21 -2.06 7.29 1.49
C PHE A 21 -1.71 6.03 2.25
N PHE A 22 -2.47 4.97 2.01
CA PHE A 22 -2.29 3.66 2.61
C PHE A 22 -1.56 2.73 1.65
N TYR A 23 -0.58 1.99 2.15
CA TYR A 23 0.08 0.92 1.40
C TYR A 23 0.16 -0.34 2.25
N PHE A 24 0.22 -1.50 1.60
CA PHE A 24 0.36 -2.77 2.31
C PHE A 24 1.83 -2.99 2.68
N HIS A 25 2.10 -3.07 3.98
CA HIS A 25 3.43 -3.33 4.49
C HIS A 25 3.61 -4.83 4.74
N ASN A 26 4.33 -5.51 3.84
CA ASN A 26 4.49 -6.97 3.90
C ASN A 26 5.17 -7.45 5.21
N GLY A 27 6.10 -6.67 5.78
CA GLY A 27 6.78 -7.02 7.04
C GLY A 27 5.86 -7.05 8.27
N THR A 28 4.71 -6.37 8.23
CA THR A 28 3.70 -6.37 9.31
C THR A 28 2.40 -7.03 8.89
N GLY A 29 2.19 -7.24 7.58
CA GLY A 29 0.96 -7.74 6.99
C GLY A 29 -0.22 -6.76 7.10
N ARG A 30 0.05 -5.47 7.21
CA ARG A 30 -1.00 -4.46 7.48
C ARG A 30 -0.92 -3.31 6.50
N CYS A 31 -2.07 -2.70 6.24
CA CYS A 31 -2.14 -1.41 5.57
C CYS A 31 -1.69 -0.33 6.55
N VAL A 32 -0.68 0.45 6.17
CA VAL A 32 -0.14 1.55 6.98
C VAL A 32 -0.21 2.84 6.17
N SER A 33 -0.43 3.96 6.85
CA SER A 33 -0.48 5.28 6.21
C SER A 33 0.91 5.90 6.12
N GLU A 34 1.21 6.53 4.99
CA GLU A 34 2.40 7.36 4.79
C GLU A 34 2.00 8.66 4.08
N PHE A 35 2.59 9.78 4.50
CA PHE A 35 2.47 11.03 3.77
C PHE A 35 3.44 11.00 2.58
N ASN A 36 2.91 10.90 1.38
CA ASN A 36 3.70 10.81 0.15
C ASN A 36 2.90 11.33 -1.06
N CYS A 37 3.48 11.31 -2.25
CA CYS A 37 2.72 11.40 -3.49
C CYS A 37 1.98 10.09 -3.79
N ARG A 38 0.87 10.20 -4.52
CA ARG A 38 0.11 9.01 -4.94
C ARG A 38 0.91 8.15 -5.93
N GLY A 39 1.42 7.03 -5.46
CA GLY A 39 1.98 5.95 -6.28
C GLY A 39 0.97 4.85 -6.62
N PRO A 40 1.38 3.86 -7.43
CA PRO A 40 0.53 2.75 -7.86
C PRO A 40 0.15 1.79 -6.71
N MET A 41 0.92 1.76 -5.63
CA MET A 41 0.65 0.97 -4.42
C MET A 41 0.08 1.80 -3.27
N ASN A 42 -0.35 3.03 -3.56
CA ASN A 42 -0.90 3.97 -2.59
C ASN A 42 -2.40 4.11 -2.79
N TYR A 43 -3.15 3.66 -1.78
CA TYR A 43 -4.60 3.67 -1.74
C TYR A 43 -5.09 4.87 -0.91
N PRO A 44 -6.26 5.45 -1.27
CA PRO A 44 -6.81 6.60 -0.55
C PRO A 44 -7.35 6.26 0.83
N THR A 45 -7.66 4.98 1.12
CA THR A 45 -8.21 4.52 2.40
C THR A 45 -7.64 3.16 2.81
N GLU A 46 -7.66 2.89 4.12
CA GLU A 46 -7.24 1.59 4.68
C GLU A 46 -8.11 0.43 4.18
N ASP A 47 -9.42 0.65 4.06
CA ASP A 47 -10.37 -0.35 3.55
C ASP A 47 -10.07 -0.71 2.09
N GLU A 48 -9.78 0.27 1.23
CA GLU A 48 -9.40 0.00 -0.16
C GLU A 48 -8.07 -0.75 -0.23
N CYS A 49 -7.08 -0.36 0.58
CA CYS A 49 -5.83 -1.10 0.71
C CYS A 49 -6.07 -2.55 1.15
N SER A 50 -6.93 -2.77 2.14
CA SER A 50 -7.21 -4.11 2.68
C SER A 50 -8.00 -4.99 1.70
N ARG A 51 -8.87 -4.40 0.87
CA ARG A 51 -9.57 -5.13 -0.19
C ARG A 51 -8.65 -5.54 -1.33
N GLN A 52 -7.71 -4.69 -1.69
CA GLN A 52 -6.73 -4.95 -2.75
C GLN A 52 -5.61 -5.89 -2.28
N CYS A 53 -5.23 -5.77 -1.01
CA CYS A 53 -4.20 -6.56 -0.36
C CYS A 53 -4.77 -7.29 0.87
N PRO A 54 -5.64 -8.29 0.66
CA PRO A 54 -6.29 -8.95 1.76
C PRO A 54 -5.29 -9.81 2.53
N TYR A 55 -5.04 -9.44 3.79
CA TYR A 55 -4.19 -10.20 4.70
C TYR A 55 -4.69 -11.64 4.83
N GLY A 56 -3.80 -12.59 4.59
CA GLY A 56 -4.01 -13.97 5.02
C GLY A 56 -5.09 -14.79 4.30
N ILE A 57 -5.88 -14.26 3.37
CA ILE A 57 -6.88 -15.08 2.63
C ILE A 57 -6.19 -16.10 1.70
N TYR A 58 -4.92 -15.88 1.36
CA TYR A 58 -4.06 -16.88 0.70
C TYR A 58 -3.00 -17.51 1.63
N ALA A 59 -2.85 -17.04 2.88
CA ALA A 59 -1.91 -17.63 3.84
C ALA A 59 -2.53 -18.80 4.63
N SER A 60 -3.81 -19.09 4.44
CA SER A 60 -4.49 -20.27 4.99
C SER A 60 -4.93 -21.20 3.85
N SER A 61 -3.96 -21.74 3.11
CA SER A 61 -4.12 -23.04 2.46
C SER A 61 -2.74 -23.66 2.20
N SER A 62 -2.08 -24.10 3.27
CA SER A 62 -1.03 -25.14 3.26
C SER A 62 -0.82 -25.65 4.67
#